data_AF-A0A2U8X7L1-F1
#
_entry.id   AF-A0A2U8X7L1-F1
#
_cell.length_a   1.000
_cell.length_b   1.000
_cell.length_c   1.000
_cell.angle_alpha   90.00
_cell.angle_beta   90.00
_cell.angle_gamma   90.00
#
_symmetry.space_group_name_H-M   'P 1'
#
loop_
_entity.id
_entity.type
_entity.pdbx_description
1 polymer ?
#
loop_
_entity_poly.entity_id
_entity_poly.type
_entity_poly.pdbx_seq_one_letter_code
_entity_poly.pdbx_strand_id
1 'polypeptide(L)'
;MEVPARPGVPARIAKVRLQAGPVEVVRPSGPGAREPASLRLHGVCVQELEPPVGVTPLCWRLLTTRAVPDAAAAQDMVRLYRLRWRIEEVFRALKRDGLGLDETQVRVPDKLFRLSALALGAAVRILQLVDARDGSRRPMQDVLDKAALPVVAELGRACEGSTDRLRNPHPVGNLSWLEWIVARHGGWNAPNSPPGPKVVARGWERFSAMLAGALLARDSLPSRP
;
A
#
# COMPACT_ATOMS: atom_id res chain seq x y z
N MET A 1 20.91 -1.66 -5.80
CA MET A 1 19.53 -1.99 -5.41
C MET A 1 19.28 -1.42 -4.02
N GLU A 2 18.19 -0.69 -3.82
CA GLU A 2 17.82 -0.17 -2.50
C GLU A 2 17.28 -1.29 -1.61
N VAL A 3 17.82 -1.38 -0.40
CA VAL A 3 17.37 -2.28 0.66
C VAL A 3 16.75 -1.41 1.76
N PRO A 4 15.44 -1.55 2.05
CA PRO A 4 14.78 -0.74 3.06
C PRO A 4 15.29 -1.08 4.46
N ALA A 5 15.15 -0.14 5.38
CA ALA A 5 15.51 -0.34 6.78
C ALA A 5 14.70 -1.48 7.41
N ARG A 6 15.33 -2.19 8.34
CA ARG A 6 14.70 -3.20 9.21
C ARG A 6 15.05 -2.88 10.66
N PRO A 7 14.33 -3.43 11.66
CA PRO A 7 14.71 -3.26 13.05
C PRO A 7 16.20 -3.62 13.27
N GLY A 8 16.99 -2.65 13.73
CA GLY A 8 18.43 -2.81 13.95
C GLY A 8 19.33 -2.71 12.71
N VAL A 9 18.79 -2.52 11.50
CA VAL A 9 19.58 -2.41 10.25
C VAL A 9 19.11 -1.21 9.43
N PRO A 10 19.96 -0.19 9.20
CA PRO A 10 19.59 0.99 8.43
C PRO A 10 19.32 0.65 6.96
N ALA A 11 18.55 1.50 6.29
CA ALA A 11 18.39 1.43 4.84
C ALA A 11 19.74 1.63 4.14
N ARG A 12 19.97 0.94 3.03
CA ARG A 12 21.24 1.00 2.31
C ARG A 12 21.10 0.65 0.83
N ILE A 13 22.12 1.01 0.04
CA ILE A 13 22.24 0.61 -1.36
C ILE A 13 23.16 -0.61 -1.44
N ALA A 14 22.62 -1.73 -1.91
CA ALA A 14 23.37 -2.97 -2.16
C ALA A 14 23.82 -3.06 -3.62
N LYS A 15 25.10 -3.32 -3.86
CA LYS A 15 25.62 -3.68 -5.18
C LYS A 15 25.39 -5.17 -5.40
N VAL A 16 24.64 -5.51 -6.45
CA VAL A 16 24.20 -6.89 -6.69
C VAL A 16 24.66 -7.39 -8.05
N ARG A 17 25.01 -8.67 -8.12
CA ARG A 17 25.12 -9.44 -9.36
C ARG A 17 23.76 -10.03 -9.68
N LEU A 18 23.37 -9.94 -10.95
CA LEU A 18 22.16 -10.53 -11.49
C LEU A 18 22.54 -11.63 -12.49
N GLN A 19 22.00 -12.83 -12.29
CA GLN A 19 22.15 -13.95 -13.21
C GLN A 19 20.78 -14.49 -13.55
N ALA A 20 20.53 -14.82 -14.81
CA ALA A 20 19.26 -15.38 -15.23
C ALA A 20 19.47 -16.41 -16.36
N GLY A 21 18.51 -17.31 -16.50
CA GLY A 21 18.50 -18.30 -17.57
C GLY A 21 17.40 -19.34 -17.41
N PRO A 22 17.19 -20.20 -18.42
CA PRO A 22 16.29 -21.32 -18.31
C PRO A 22 16.79 -22.29 -17.24
N VAL A 23 15.85 -22.87 -16.50
CA VAL A 23 16.11 -23.91 -15.50
C VAL A 23 15.09 -25.02 -15.64
N GLU A 24 15.51 -26.24 -15.34
CA GLU A 24 14.62 -27.40 -15.27
C GLU A 24 14.48 -27.83 -13.81
N VAL A 25 13.26 -27.74 -13.29
CA VAL A 25 12.95 -28.14 -11.92
C VAL A 25 12.41 -29.56 -11.94
N VAL A 26 13.20 -30.49 -11.42
CA VAL A 26 12.81 -31.90 -11.33
C VAL A 26 11.81 -32.09 -10.20
N ARG A 27 10.81 -32.94 -10.43
CA ARG A 27 9.83 -33.33 -9.40
C ARG A 27 10.56 -33.96 -8.20
N PRO A 28 10.30 -33.49 -6.95
CA PRO A 28 10.86 -34.10 -5.75
C PRO A 28 10.48 -35.58 -5.62
N SER A 29 11.32 -36.39 -4.96
CA SER A 29 11.00 -37.77 -4.62
C SER A 29 9.88 -37.82 -3.58
N GLY A 30 8.69 -38.28 -3.96
CA GLY A 30 7.51 -38.35 -3.08
C GLY A 30 6.21 -38.67 -3.83
N PRO A 31 5.05 -38.70 -3.13
CA PRO A 31 3.76 -38.96 -3.75
C PRO A 31 3.36 -37.79 -4.66
N GLY A 32 3.74 -37.91 -5.94
CA GLY A 32 3.46 -36.93 -6.99
C GLY A 32 3.36 -37.56 -8.37
N ALA A 33 3.07 -38.88 -8.45
CA ALA A 33 3.13 -39.67 -9.68
C ALA A 33 2.29 -39.09 -10.85
N ARG A 34 1.25 -38.30 -10.54
CA ARG A 34 0.38 -37.63 -11.51
C ARG A 34 0.93 -36.30 -12.07
N GLU A 35 1.96 -35.73 -11.45
CA GLU A 35 2.62 -34.50 -11.91
C GLU A 35 3.71 -34.79 -12.96
N PRO A 36 4.07 -33.82 -13.82
CA PRO A 36 5.18 -33.97 -14.76
C PRO A 36 6.51 -34.33 -14.07
N ALA A 37 7.39 -35.04 -14.79
CA ALA A 37 8.72 -35.42 -14.26
C ALA A 37 9.62 -34.19 -14.02
N SER A 38 9.45 -33.15 -14.82
CA SER A 38 10.15 -31.87 -14.68
C SER A 38 9.30 -30.71 -15.20
N LEU A 39 9.63 -29.50 -14.76
CA LEU A 39 9.06 -28.25 -15.24
C LEU A 39 10.17 -27.34 -15.77
N ARG A 40 10.02 -26.87 -17.00
CA ARG A 40 10.89 -25.84 -17.57
C ARG A 40 10.41 -24.46 -17.12
N LEU A 41 11.30 -23.73 -16.46
CA LEU A 41 11.06 -22.38 -15.93
C LEU A 41 12.25 -21.48 -16.28
N HIS A 42 12.20 -20.23 -15.86
CA HIS A 42 13.37 -19.36 -15.79
C HIS A 42 13.75 -19.10 -14.35
N GLY A 43 15.05 -19.13 -14.07
CA GLY A 43 15.63 -18.74 -12.79
C GLY A 43 16.21 -17.32 -12.89
N VAL A 44 16.02 -16.53 -11.83
CA VAL A 44 16.72 -15.25 -11.62
C VAL A 44 17.38 -15.27 -10.26
N CYS A 45 18.70 -15.14 -10.23
CA CYS A 45 19.51 -15.07 -9.03
C CYS A 45 20.02 -13.64 -8.82
N VAL A 46 19.74 -13.08 -7.65
CA VAL A 46 20.25 -11.78 -7.19
C VAL A 46 21.16 -12.04 -6.01
N GLN A 47 22.45 -11.70 -6.13
CA GLN A 47 23.42 -11.89 -5.06
C GLN A 47 24.16 -10.59 -4.78
N GLU A 48 24.20 -10.18 -3.53
CA GLU A 48 25.02 -9.07 -3.07
C GLU A 48 26.51 -9.42 -3.10
N LEU A 49 27.31 -8.53 -3.68
CA LEU A 49 28.74 -8.78 -3.88
C LEU A 49 29.59 -8.46 -2.65
N GLU A 50 29.34 -7.31 -2.03
CA GLU A 50 30.16 -6.74 -0.95
C GLU A 50 29.22 -6.29 0.19
N PRO A 51 28.62 -7.24 0.93
CA PRO A 51 27.72 -6.93 2.03
C PRO A 51 28.49 -6.26 3.18
N PRO A 52 27.90 -5.28 3.89
CA PRO A 52 28.53 -4.69 5.07
C PRO A 52 28.85 -5.73 6.15
N VAL A 53 29.89 -5.48 6.93
CA VAL A 53 30.28 -6.36 8.05
C VAL A 53 29.10 -6.54 9.01
N GLY A 54 28.84 -7.79 9.39
CA GLY A 54 27.75 -8.15 10.31
C GLY A 54 26.35 -8.13 9.69
N VAL A 55 26.21 -7.83 8.39
CA VAL A 55 24.91 -7.84 7.69
C VAL A 55 24.78 -9.11 6.85
N THR A 56 23.66 -9.82 7.01
CA THR A 56 23.35 -10.97 6.13
C THR A 56 23.25 -10.51 4.67
N PRO A 57 24.00 -11.12 3.73
CA PRO A 57 24.01 -10.68 2.34
C PRO A 57 22.64 -10.86 1.69
N LEU A 58 22.25 -9.93 0.82
CA LEU A 58 21.06 -10.13 0.01
C LEU A 58 21.28 -11.25 -1.01
N CYS A 59 20.45 -12.29 -0.91
CA CYS A 59 20.47 -13.43 -1.83
C CYS A 59 19.03 -13.84 -2.17
N TRP A 60 18.60 -13.61 -3.40
CA TRP A 60 17.30 -14.04 -3.91
C TRP A 60 17.48 -15.05 -5.03
N ARG A 61 16.69 -16.13 -4.98
CA ARG A 61 16.56 -17.13 -6.04
C ARG A 61 15.10 -17.20 -6.43
N LEU A 62 14.77 -16.62 -7.57
CA LEU A 62 13.41 -16.46 -8.06
C LEU A 62 13.18 -17.45 -9.20
N LEU A 63 12.04 -18.13 -9.17
CA LEU A 63 11.55 -18.95 -10.28
C LEU A 63 10.36 -18.24 -10.92
N THR A 64 10.30 -18.28 -12.24
CA THR A 64 9.21 -17.64 -13.00
C THR A 64 8.88 -18.43 -14.25
N THR A 65 7.61 -18.38 -14.66
CA THR A 65 7.12 -18.88 -15.95
C THR A 65 7.32 -17.86 -17.08
N ARG A 66 7.60 -16.60 -16.74
CA ARG A 66 7.92 -15.55 -17.73
C ARG A 66 9.30 -15.83 -18.33
N ALA A 67 9.45 -15.61 -19.63
CA ALA A 67 10.75 -15.69 -20.28
C ALA A 67 11.69 -14.60 -19.76
N VAL A 68 12.97 -14.93 -19.61
CA VAL A 68 14.02 -14.00 -19.15
C VAL A 68 15.21 -14.09 -20.10
N PRO A 69 15.09 -13.58 -21.34
CA PRO A 69 16.11 -13.75 -22.38
C PRO A 69 17.34 -12.85 -22.19
N ASP A 70 17.21 -11.76 -21.44
CA ASP A 70 18.24 -10.74 -21.32
C ASP A 70 18.27 -10.08 -19.93
N ALA A 71 19.23 -9.17 -19.75
CA ALA A 71 19.42 -8.45 -18.50
C ALA A 71 18.22 -7.54 -18.14
N ALA A 72 17.54 -6.96 -19.13
CA ALA A 72 16.40 -6.08 -18.89
C ALA A 72 15.20 -6.87 -18.35
N ALA A 73 14.91 -8.04 -18.92
CA ALA A 73 13.90 -8.95 -18.41
C ALA A 73 14.23 -9.43 -16.99
N ALA A 74 15.50 -9.71 -16.70
CA ALA A 74 15.92 -10.10 -15.36
C ALA A 74 15.72 -8.96 -14.35
N GLN A 75 16.03 -7.71 -14.75
CA GLN A 75 15.77 -6.52 -13.94
C GLN A 75 14.26 -6.31 -13.70
N ASP A 76 13.41 -6.55 -14.70
CA ASP A 76 11.96 -6.47 -14.55
C ASP A 76 11.43 -7.50 -13.55
N MET A 77 11.96 -8.73 -13.58
CA MET A 77 11.61 -9.76 -12.58
C MET A 77 11.97 -9.33 -11.15
N VAL A 78 13.14 -8.70 -10.96
CA VAL A 78 13.52 -8.14 -9.65
C VAL A 78 12.58 -7.00 -9.25
N ARG A 79 12.25 -6.10 -10.17
CA ARG A 79 11.30 -5.00 -9.94
C ARG A 79 9.94 -5.54 -9.49
N LEU A 80 9.40 -6.56 -10.17
CA LEU A 80 8.14 -7.21 -9.80
C LEU A 80 8.21 -7.88 -8.44
N TYR A 81 9.29 -8.63 -8.16
CA TYR A 81 9.44 -9.30 -6.87
C TYR A 81 9.54 -8.32 -5.70
N ARG A 82 10.12 -7.14 -5.90
CA ARG A 82 10.13 -6.07 -4.89
C ARG A 82 8.71 -5.59 -4.51
N LEU A 83 7.73 -5.72 -5.41
CA LEU A 83 6.33 -5.39 -5.12
C LEU A 83 5.66 -6.40 -4.18
N ARG A 84 6.27 -7.59 -3.95
CA ARG A 84 5.71 -8.62 -3.05
C ARG A 84 5.42 -8.07 -1.66
N TRP A 85 6.22 -7.13 -1.16
CA TRP A 85 6.03 -6.51 0.16
C TRP A 85 4.66 -5.81 0.31
N ARG A 86 4.01 -5.42 -0.80
CA ARG A 86 2.69 -4.78 -0.78
C ARG A 86 1.65 -5.60 -0.01
N ILE A 87 1.70 -6.93 -0.08
CA ILE A 87 0.75 -7.77 0.69
C ILE A 87 0.95 -7.64 2.19
N GLU A 88 2.18 -7.40 2.66
CA GLU A 88 2.46 -7.19 4.07
C GLU A 88 1.91 -5.84 4.55
N GLU A 89 1.94 -4.82 3.69
CA GLU A 89 1.27 -3.54 3.96
C GLU A 89 -0.25 -3.70 4.03
N VAL A 90 -0.85 -4.52 3.18
CA VAL A 90 -2.28 -4.89 3.26
C VAL A 90 -2.58 -5.56 4.60
N PHE A 91 -1.80 -6.56 5.01
CA PHE A 91 -2.00 -7.22 6.30
C PHE A 91 -1.81 -6.29 7.49
N ARG A 92 -0.87 -5.34 7.41
CA ARG A 92 -0.69 -4.32 8.46
C ARG A 92 -1.88 -3.37 8.53
N ALA A 93 -2.39 -2.90 7.39
CA ALA A 93 -3.57 -2.04 7.31
C ALA A 93 -4.86 -2.73 7.80
N LEU A 94 -4.99 -4.04 7.56
CA LEU A 94 -6.08 -4.85 8.12
C LEU A 94 -6.00 -4.97 9.65
N LYS A 95 -4.79 -4.95 10.22
CA LYS A 95 -4.53 -5.20 11.65
C LYS A 95 -4.20 -3.90 12.39
N ARG A 96 -3.19 -3.95 13.27
CA ARG A 96 -2.70 -2.88 14.15
C ARG A 96 -2.37 -1.52 13.53
N ASP A 97 -2.21 -1.42 12.21
CA ASP A 97 -1.88 -0.13 11.58
C ASP A 97 -3.09 0.55 10.93
N GLY A 98 -4.26 -0.10 10.96
CA GLY A 98 -5.49 0.47 10.44
C GLY A 98 -6.71 -0.06 11.16
N LEU A 99 -7.30 -1.14 10.66
CA LEU A 99 -8.67 -1.54 10.98
C LEU A 99 -8.82 -2.40 12.23
N GLY A 100 -7.73 -2.89 12.83
CA GLY A 100 -7.80 -3.72 14.04
C GLY A 100 -8.62 -5.00 13.84
N LEU A 101 -8.58 -5.61 12.64
CA LEU A 101 -9.37 -6.82 12.35
C LEU A 101 -9.03 -7.98 13.29
N ASP A 102 -7.78 -8.06 13.75
CA ASP A 102 -7.32 -9.04 14.74
C ASP A 102 -7.82 -8.77 16.18
N GLU A 103 -8.41 -7.60 16.44
CA GLU A 103 -8.99 -7.20 17.73
C GLU A 103 -10.52 -7.39 17.76
N THR A 104 -11.12 -7.81 16.64
CA THR A 104 -12.58 -8.02 16.54
C THR A 104 -13.09 -9.11 17.48
N GLN A 105 -14.24 -8.88 18.10
CA GLN A 105 -14.92 -9.87 18.95
C GLN A 105 -15.89 -10.77 18.16
N VAL A 106 -15.92 -10.66 16.82
CA VAL A 106 -16.76 -11.51 15.96
C VAL A 106 -16.19 -12.93 15.92
N ARG A 107 -16.91 -13.88 16.52
CA ARG A 107 -16.50 -15.31 16.61
C ARG A 107 -17.20 -16.25 15.64
N VAL A 108 -18.24 -15.78 14.94
CA VAL A 108 -19.01 -16.61 13.99
C VAL A 108 -18.27 -16.63 12.65
N PRO A 109 -17.85 -17.81 12.12
CA PRO A 109 -17.01 -17.91 10.93
C PRO A 109 -17.51 -17.13 9.73
N ASP A 110 -18.77 -17.30 9.34
CA ASP A 110 -19.37 -16.61 8.20
C ASP A 110 -19.41 -15.08 8.38
N LYS A 111 -19.63 -14.61 9.61
CA LYS A 111 -19.62 -13.18 9.92
C LYS A 111 -18.21 -12.63 9.88
N LEU A 112 -17.23 -13.38 10.38
CA LEU A 112 -15.81 -13.00 10.32
C LEU A 112 -15.32 -12.93 8.87
N PHE A 113 -15.73 -13.88 8.02
CA PHE A 113 -15.40 -13.85 6.59
C PHE A 113 -15.95 -12.59 5.90
N ARG A 114 -17.25 -12.27 6.11
CA ARG A 114 -17.87 -11.06 5.56
C ARG A 114 -17.20 -9.78 6.07
N LEU A 115 -16.91 -9.71 7.37
CA LEU A 115 -16.18 -8.59 7.96
C LEU A 115 -14.79 -8.45 7.34
N SER A 116 -14.07 -9.55 7.15
CA SER A 116 -12.73 -9.57 6.56
C SER A 116 -12.73 -9.09 5.11
N ALA A 117 -13.75 -9.46 4.32
CA ALA A 117 -13.93 -8.99 2.95
C ALA A 117 -14.19 -7.47 2.89
N LEU A 118 -15.05 -6.94 3.78
CA LEU A 118 -15.28 -5.50 3.90
C LEU A 118 -14.01 -4.76 4.36
N ALA A 119 -13.31 -5.32 5.35
CA ALA A 119 -12.06 -4.78 5.86
C ALA A 119 -10.98 -4.74 4.78
N LEU A 120 -10.90 -5.75 3.90
CA LEU A 120 -9.97 -5.74 2.77
C LEU A 120 -10.21 -4.54 1.84
N GLY A 121 -11.48 -4.26 1.50
CA GLY A 121 -11.84 -3.09 0.70
C GLY A 121 -11.44 -1.77 1.38
N ALA A 122 -11.69 -1.65 2.69
CA ALA A 122 -11.30 -0.48 3.46
C ALA A 122 -9.77 -0.33 3.56
N ALA A 123 -9.03 -1.43 3.77
CA ALA A 123 -7.57 -1.43 3.82
C ALA A 123 -6.97 -1.01 2.47
N VAL A 124 -7.54 -1.45 1.35
CA VAL A 124 -7.11 -1.01 0.01
C VAL A 124 -7.32 0.50 -0.15
N ARG A 125 -8.45 1.07 0.28
CA ARG A 125 -8.68 2.53 0.22
C ARG A 125 -7.66 3.31 1.04
N ILE A 126 -7.37 2.85 2.26
CA ILE A 126 -6.33 3.45 3.12
C ILE A 126 -4.97 3.40 2.40
N LEU A 127 -4.60 2.28 1.79
CA LEU A 127 -3.34 2.17 1.07
C LEU A 127 -3.30 3.01 -0.21
N GLN A 128 -4.40 3.14 -0.94
CA GLN A 128 -4.50 4.04 -2.10
C GLN A 128 -4.26 5.50 -1.69
N LEU A 129 -4.78 5.92 -0.54
CA LEU A 129 -4.49 7.22 0.04
C LEU A 129 -3.01 7.30 0.44
N VAL A 130 -2.48 6.35 1.20
CA VAL A 130 -1.05 6.33 1.57
C VAL A 130 -0.13 6.41 0.34
N ASP A 131 -0.47 5.72 -0.75
CA ASP A 131 0.32 5.76 -1.98
C ASP A 131 0.24 7.15 -2.66
N ALA A 132 -0.91 7.84 -2.56
CA ALA A 132 -1.14 9.13 -3.21
C ALA A 132 -0.36 10.30 -2.60
N ARG A 133 0.27 10.14 -1.43
CA ARG A 133 1.13 11.16 -0.79
C ARG A 133 2.38 11.50 -1.62
N ASP A 134 2.67 10.73 -2.66
CA ASP A 134 3.70 11.03 -3.68
C ASP A 134 3.31 12.17 -4.64
N GLY A 135 2.08 12.70 -4.52
CA GLY A 135 1.55 13.73 -5.40
C GLY A 135 0.95 13.19 -6.70
N SER A 136 0.64 11.89 -6.77
CA SER A 136 0.02 11.27 -7.95
C SER A 136 -1.27 12.01 -8.36
N ARG A 137 -1.51 11.99 -9.68
CA ARG A 137 -2.69 12.62 -10.33
C ARG A 137 -3.88 11.68 -10.42
N ARG A 138 -3.91 10.62 -9.60
CA ARG A 138 -5.06 9.72 -9.55
C ARG A 138 -6.31 10.50 -9.13
N PRO A 139 -7.49 10.20 -9.68
CA PRO A 139 -8.71 10.90 -9.31
C PRO A 139 -9.15 10.54 -7.88
N MET A 140 -9.71 11.51 -7.14
CA MET A 140 -10.41 11.25 -5.87
C MET A 140 -11.52 10.20 -6.02
N GLN A 141 -12.07 10.06 -7.23
CA GLN A 141 -13.10 9.08 -7.59
C GLN A 141 -12.68 7.63 -7.41
N ASP A 142 -11.39 7.35 -7.25
CA ASP A 142 -10.91 6.03 -6.89
C ASP A 142 -11.39 5.56 -5.52
N VAL A 143 -11.76 6.51 -4.63
CA VAL A 143 -12.18 6.21 -3.25
C VAL A 143 -13.49 6.87 -2.81
N LEU A 144 -13.92 7.97 -3.44
CA LEU A 144 -15.14 8.71 -3.11
C LEU A 144 -15.90 9.16 -4.35
N ASP A 145 -17.23 9.15 -4.31
CA ASP A 145 -18.03 9.65 -5.42
C ASP A 145 -17.76 11.14 -5.72
N LYS A 146 -17.86 11.52 -7.00
CA LYS A 146 -17.67 12.91 -7.45
C LYS A 146 -18.61 13.89 -6.72
N ALA A 147 -19.80 13.43 -6.34
CA ALA A 147 -20.79 14.22 -5.60
C ALA A 147 -20.28 14.69 -4.22
N ALA A 148 -19.30 14.00 -3.61
CA ALA A 148 -18.73 14.39 -2.33
C ALA A 148 -17.80 15.61 -2.42
N LEU A 149 -17.30 15.95 -3.63
CA LEU A 149 -16.25 16.96 -3.82
C LEU A 149 -16.52 18.31 -3.12
N PRO A 150 -17.73 18.91 -3.18
CA PRO A 150 -17.98 20.18 -2.51
C PRO A 150 -17.78 20.08 -0.98
N VAL A 151 -18.26 19.00 -0.36
CA VAL A 151 -18.13 18.77 1.08
C VAL A 151 -16.69 18.47 1.46
N VAL A 152 -15.99 17.66 0.65
CA VAL A 152 -14.55 17.41 0.85
C VAL A 152 -13.76 18.71 0.78
N ALA A 153 -14.10 19.62 -0.14
CA ALA A 153 -13.44 20.91 -0.26
C ALA A 153 -13.70 21.82 0.95
N GLU A 154 -14.91 21.78 1.53
CA GLU A 154 -15.23 22.48 2.79
C GLU A 154 -14.40 21.94 3.96
N LEU A 155 -14.37 20.62 4.14
CA LEU A 155 -13.55 19.96 5.17
C LEU A 155 -12.05 20.25 5.00
N GLY A 156 -11.58 20.25 3.76
CA GLY A 156 -10.19 20.56 3.42
C GLY A 156 -9.80 21.99 3.75
N ARG A 157 -10.65 22.98 3.43
CA ARG A 157 -10.42 24.39 3.78
C ARG A 157 -10.30 24.59 5.30
N ALA A 158 -11.11 23.88 6.08
CA ALA A 158 -11.03 23.93 7.55
C ALA A 158 -9.71 23.37 8.11
N CYS A 159 -8.95 22.59 7.33
CA CYS A 159 -7.67 22.02 7.72
C CYS A 159 -6.45 22.87 7.32
N GLU A 160 -6.64 23.87 6.46
CA GLU A 160 -5.56 24.74 5.99
C GLU A 160 -5.10 25.72 7.07
N GLY A 161 -3.79 25.92 7.16
CA GLY A 161 -3.19 26.91 8.05
C GLY A 161 -2.98 28.27 7.38
N SER A 162 -2.47 29.21 8.18
CA SER A 162 -2.22 30.59 7.75
C SER A 162 -1.00 30.77 6.83
N THR A 163 -0.13 29.77 6.73
CA THR A 163 1.09 29.83 5.91
C THR A 163 0.99 28.87 4.72
N ASP A 164 1.67 29.17 3.62
CA ASP A 164 1.66 28.31 2.41
C ASP A 164 2.10 26.87 2.70
N ARG A 165 3.00 26.68 3.68
CA ARG A 165 3.46 25.36 4.14
C ARG A 165 2.36 24.53 4.81
N LEU A 166 1.31 25.16 5.29
CA LEU A 166 0.17 24.54 5.96
C LEU A 166 -1.07 24.47 5.05
N ARG A 167 -0.94 24.82 3.77
CA ARG A 167 -1.98 24.68 2.75
C ARG A 167 -1.80 23.40 1.96
N ASN A 168 -2.86 22.95 1.31
CA ASN A 168 -2.80 21.75 0.49
C ASN A 168 -2.12 22.08 -0.85
N PRO A 169 -0.95 21.47 -1.16
CA PRO A 169 -0.23 21.79 -2.40
C PRO A 169 -0.80 21.06 -3.62
N HIS A 170 -1.77 20.15 -3.44
CA HIS A 170 -2.23 19.26 -4.49
C HIS A 170 -3.48 19.82 -5.21
N PRO A 171 -3.63 19.56 -6.52
CA PRO A 171 -4.81 19.99 -7.26
C PRO A 171 -6.11 19.39 -6.72
N VAL A 172 -7.14 20.23 -6.57
CA VAL A 172 -8.49 19.84 -6.12
C VAL A 172 -9.02 18.68 -6.97
N GLY A 173 -9.57 17.66 -6.32
CA GLY A 173 -10.13 16.48 -6.98
C GLY A 173 -9.12 15.38 -7.28
N ASN A 174 -7.82 15.60 -7.04
CA ASN A 174 -6.85 14.52 -7.03
C ASN A 174 -6.93 13.69 -5.74
N LEU A 175 -6.49 12.44 -5.81
CA LEU A 175 -6.38 11.55 -4.67
C LEU A 175 -5.33 12.05 -3.68
N SER A 176 -4.24 12.65 -4.15
CA SER A 176 -3.22 13.32 -3.33
C SER A 176 -3.78 14.52 -2.55
N TRP A 177 -4.73 15.25 -3.15
CA TRP A 177 -5.44 16.32 -2.47
C TRP A 177 -6.36 15.81 -1.36
N LEU A 178 -7.11 14.73 -1.63
CA LEU A 178 -7.92 14.07 -0.60
C LEU A 178 -7.04 13.47 0.51
N GLU A 179 -5.95 12.80 0.15
CA GLU A 179 -4.97 12.20 1.07
C GLU A 179 -4.49 13.23 2.09
N TRP A 180 -4.07 14.41 1.62
CA TRP A 180 -3.62 15.48 2.50
C TRP A 180 -4.72 15.86 3.50
N ILE A 181 -5.97 16.04 3.05
CA ILE A 181 -7.11 16.38 3.91
C ILE A 181 -7.33 15.28 4.95
N VAL A 182 -7.36 14.01 4.51
CA VAL A 182 -7.51 12.84 5.37
C VAL A 182 -6.38 12.80 6.42
N ALA A 183 -5.13 13.01 6.02
CA ALA A 183 -4.00 13.03 6.92
C ALA A 183 -4.11 14.12 7.99
N ARG A 184 -4.62 15.31 7.65
CA ARG A 184 -4.89 16.40 8.61
C ARG A 184 -5.89 15.98 9.68
N HIS A 185 -7.00 15.34 9.29
CA HIS A 185 -7.96 14.75 10.25
C HIS A 185 -7.33 13.64 11.11
N GLY A 186 -6.30 12.97 10.58
CA GLY A 186 -5.49 11.97 11.28
C GLY A 186 -4.51 12.55 12.31
N GLY A 187 -4.36 13.87 12.37
CA GLY A 187 -3.42 14.57 13.25
C GLY A 187 -2.02 14.76 12.65
N TRP A 188 -1.88 14.62 11.33
CA TRP A 188 -0.61 14.94 10.65
C TRP A 188 -0.34 16.45 10.69
N ASN A 189 0.76 16.85 11.34
CA ASN A 189 1.21 18.24 11.49
C ASN A 189 2.66 18.47 11.03
N ALA A 190 3.26 17.51 10.32
CA ALA A 190 4.68 17.51 9.97
C ALA A 190 4.86 17.64 8.44
N PRO A 191 4.79 18.85 7.87
CA PRO A 191 4.77 19.05 6.42
C PRO A 191 6.03 18.54 5.70
N ASN A 192 7.14 18.36 6.43
CA ASN A 192 8.41 17.87 5.87
C ASN A 192 8.48 16.33 5.77
N SER A 193 7.50 15.61 6.29
CA SER A 193 7.49 14.14 6.30
C SER A 193 6.15 13.61 5.80
N PRO A 194 6.15 12.66 4.85
CA PRO A 194 4.91 12.12 4.33
C PRO A 194 4.11 11.41 5.45
N PRO A 195 2.77 11.56 5.48
CA PRO A 195 1.93 10.91 6.49
C PRO A 195 2.07 9.39 6.42
N GLY A 196 2.20 8.76 7.57
CA GLY A 196 2.33 7.30 7.68
C GLY A 196 0.98 6.58 7.62
N PRO A 197 0.96 5.27 7.33
CA PRO A 197 -0.28 4.49 7.21
C PRO A 197 -1.23 4.61 8.40
N LYS A 198 -0.70 4.61 9.63
CA LYS A 198 -1.50 4.79 10.87
C LYS A 198 -2.23 6.12 10.94
N VAL A 199 -1.57 7.18 10.45
CA VAL A 199 -2.13 8.54 10.46
C VAL A 199 -3.23 8.63 9.42
N VAL A 200 -2.99 8.09 8.22
CA VAL A 200 -3.99 8.04 7.16
C VAL A 200 -5.19 7.19 7.57
N ALA A 201 -5.00 6.02 8.21
CA ALA A 201 -6.11 5.17 8.66
C ALA A 201 -7.00 5.88 9.70
N ARG A 202 -6.40 6.46 10.74
CA ARG A 202 -7.12 7.27 11.75
C ARG A 202 -7.79 8.49 11.13
N GLY A 203 -7.10 9.12 10.17
CA GLY A 203 -7.62 10.23 9.41
C GLY A 203 -8.86 9.84 8.62
N TRP A 204 -8.81 8.68 7.95
CA TRP A 204 -9.90 8.17 7.13
C TRP A 204 -11.14 7.89 7.98
N GLU A 205 -10.97 7.26 9.15
CA GLU A 205 -12.05 7.03 10.10
C GLU A 205 -12.75 8.35 10.50
N ARG A 206 -11.98 9.34 10.95
CA ARG A 206 -12.51 10.64 11.40
C ARG A 206 -13.12 11.44 10.27
N PHE A 207 -12.41 11.55 9.15
CA PHE A 207 -12.86 12.26 7.96
C PHE A 207 -14.15 11.64 7.42
N SER A 208 -14.23 10.30 7.32
CA SER A 208 -15.42 9.62 6.78
C SER A 208 -16.65 9.85 7.67
N ALA A 209 -16.48 9.87 9.00
CA ALA A 209 -17.56 10.20 9.92
C ALA A 209 -18.05 11.65 9.74
N MET A 210 -17.12 12.61 9.62
CA MET A 210 -17.46 14.02 9.36
C MET A 210 -18.13 14.22 7.99
N LEU A 211 -17.62 13.56 6.95
CA LEU A 211 -18.19 13.60 5.61
C LEU A 211 -19.62 13.05 5.62
N ALA A 212 -19.85 11.89 6.25
CA ALA A 212 -21.18 11.31 6.37
C ALA A 212 -22.15 12.26 7.11
N GLY A 213 -21.72 12.84 8.22
CA GLY A 213 -22.54 13.81 8.97
C GLY A 213 -22.87 15.07 8.16
N ALA A 214 -21.89 15.62 7.42
CA ALA A 214 -22.09 16.78 6.57
C ALA A 214 -23.01 16.49 5.38
N LEU A 215 -22.89 15.31 4.75
CA LEU A 215 -23.79 14.88 3.68
C LEU A 215 -25.22 14.71 4.21
N LEU A 216 -25.41 14.06 5.36
CA LEU A 216 -26.72 13.93 6.01
C LEU A 216 -27.33 15.31 6.30
N ALA A 217 -26.57 16.26 6.83
CA ALA A 217 -27.06 17.60 7.10
C ALA A 217 -27.51 18.36 5.84
N ARG A 218 -26.89 18.07 4.69
CA ARG A 218 -27.24 18.68 3.40
C ARG A 218 -28.43 18.00 2.73
N ASP A 219 -28.59 16.69 2.91
CA ASP A 219 -29.75 15.93 2.43
C ASP A 219 -30.99 16.12 3.35
N SER A 220 -30.79 16.54 4.60
CA SER A 220 -31.84 16.53 5.65
C SER A 220 -32.31 17.91 6.12
N LEU A 221 -31.96 19.01 5.45
CA LEU A 221 -32.64 20.28 5.70
C LEU A 221 -33.89 20.33 4.82
N PRO A 222 -35.11 20.09 5.35
CA PRO A 222 -36.30 20.52 4.64
C PRO A 222 -36.16 22.02 4.41
N SER A 223 -36.35 22.45 3.16
CA SER A 223 -36.73 23.81 2.84
C SER A 223 -37.91 24.15 3.74
N ARG A 224 -37.66 24.85 4.85
CA ARG A 224 -38.75 25.37 5.65
C ARG A 224 -39.35 26.56 4.89
N PRO A 225 -40.68 26.58 4.67
CA PRO A 225 -41.40 27.80 4.38
C PRO A 225 -41.33 28.79 5.56
#